data_AF-A0A8T6DR33-F1
#
_entry.id   AF-A0A8T6DR33-F1
#
_cell.length_a   1.000
_cell.length_b   1.000
_cell.length_c   1.000
_cell.angle_alpha   90.00
_cell.angle_beta   90.00
_cell.angle_gamma   90.00
#
_symmetry.space_group_name_H-M   'P 1'
#
loop_
_entity.id
_entity.type
_entity.pdbx_description
1 polymer ?
#
loop_
_entity_poly.entity_id
_entity_poly.type
_entity_poly.pdbx_seq_one_letter_code
_entity_poly.pdbx_strand_id
1 'polypeptide(L)'
;MNKAIARYDSEGLDAVISYYNSQDSLDGQFYLFLIGEDDNYLAHPIFPHLIGTDIKDVVGSDGQELGKEIAQATEEGVWVEYLWPHPDTRREQQKVTWAIRHDGLIFASGYYAGEPETGEPAWRDADPMEYTIEYVNRAVERYERDGLEAMLNYYNSVASFEGEWYL
;
A
#
# COMPACT_ATOMS: atom_id res chain seq x y z
N MET A 1 12.00 8.10 -9.10
CA MET A 1 11.29 9.39 -9.15
C MET A 1 11.44 10.10 -10.50
N ASN A 2 12.62 10.61 -10.87
CA ASN A 2 12.81 11.41 -12.10
C ASN A 2 12.32 10.76 -13.40
N LYS A 3 12.40 9.42 -13.53
CA LYS A 3 11.85 8.71 -14.70
C LYS A 3 10.32 8.81 -14.81
N ALA A 4 9.61 8.80 -13.69
CA ALA A 4 8.16 8.90 -13.65
C ALA A 4 7.69 10.29 -14.04
N ILE A 5 8.33 11.31 -13.46
CA ILE A 5 8.08 12.72 -13.79
C ILE A 5 8.42 13.00 -15.25
N ALA A 6 9.56 12.55 -15.75
CA ALA A 6 9.91 12.73 -17.16
C ALA A 6 8.92 12.04 -18.11
N ARG A 7 8.38 10.87 -17.73
CA ARG A 7 7.30 10.22 -18.49
C ARG A 7 6.03 11.05 -18.46
N TYR A 8 5.66 11.60 -17.31
CA TYR A 8 4.52 12.51 -17.18
C TYR A 8 4.67 13.73 -18.10
N ASP A 9 5.81 14.41 -18.00
CA ASP A 9 6.08 15.63 -18.77
C ASP A 9 6.09 15.41 -20.30
N SER A 10 6.40 14.18 -20.75
CA SER A 10 6.54 13.85 -22.17
C SER A 10 5.34 13.12 -22.78
N GLU A 11 4.69 12.25 -22.02
CA GLU A 11 3.62 11.36 -22.49
C GLU A 11 2.24 11.73 -21.90
N GLY A 12 2.19 12.54 -20.85
CA GLY A 12 0.97 12.99 -20.18
C GLY A 12 0.45 12.02 -19.10
N LEU A 13 -0.60 12.47 -18.41
CA LEU A 13 -1.16 11.78 -17.24
C LEU A 13 -1.67 10.36 -17.56
N ASP A 14 -2.47 10.21 -18.62
CA ASP A 14 -3.08 8.92 -18.98
C ASP A 14 -2.04 7.83 -19.26
N ALA A 15 -0.93 8.20 -19.92
CA ALA A 15 0.16 7.28 -20.22
C ALA A 15 0.89 6.81 -18.95
N VAL A 16 1.12 7.72 -18.01
CA VAL A 16 1.74 7.42 -16.71
C VAL A 16 0.84 6.54 -15.86
N ILE A 17 -0.46 6.86 -15.76
CA ILE A 17 -1.44 6.03 -15.04
C ILE A 17 -1.47 4.61 -15.61
N SER A 18 -1.56 4.49 -16.94
CA SER A 18 -1.59 3.20 -17.62
C SER A 18 -0.32 2.38 -17.33
N TYR A 19 0.86 2.99 -17.45
CA TYR A 19 2.13 2.31 -17.20
C TYR A 19 2.27 1.87 -15.73
N TYR A 20 1.99 2.76 -14.77
CA TYR A 20 2.16 2.46 -13.34
C TYR A 20 1.04 1.60 -12.73
N ASN A 21 0.00 1.27 -13.50
CA ASN A 21 -0.95 0.21 -13.16
C ASN A 21 -0.61 -1.14 -13.83
N SER A 22 0.56 -1.27 -14.45
CA SER A 22 1.02 -2.49 -15.10
C SER A 22 2.18 -3.15 -14.35
N GLN A 23 2.35 -4.46 -14.55
CA GLN A 23 3.49 -5.23 -14.02
C GLN A 23 4.84 -4.74 -14.57
N ASP A 24 4.85 -4.14 -15.76
CA ASP A 24 6.07 -3.60 -16.41
C ASP A 24 6.66 -2.39 -15.66
N SER A 25 5.93 -1.83 -14.70
CA SER A 25 6.39 -0.74 -13.85
C SER A 25 7.12 -1.19 -12.57
N LEU A 26 7.09 -2.50 -12.28
CA LEU A 26 7.70 -3.06 -11.07
C LEU A 26 9.20 -3.28 -11.28
N ASP A 27 9.99 -2.95 -10.25
CA ASP A 27 11.44 -3.16 -10.22
C ASP A 27 11.83 -3.78 -8.88
N GLY A 28 11.74 -5.11 -8.79
CA GLY A 28 11.87 -5.84 -7.53
C GLY A 28 10.85 -5.35 -6.50
N GLN A 29 11.33 -4.90 -5.34
CA GLN A 29 10.49 -4.32 -4.29
C GLN A 29 10.01 -2.88 -4.59
N PHE A 30 10.61 -2.21 -5.57
CA PHE A 30 10.28 -0.83 -5.90
C PHE A 30 9.07 -0.80 -6.81
N TYR A 31 8.07 -0.02 -6.39
CA TYR A 31 6.90 0.31 -7.19
C TYR A 31 6.49 1.74 -6.89
N LEU A 32 5.95 2.41 -7.91
CA LEU A 32 5.43 3.76 -7.78
C LEU A 32 3.91 3.71 -7.62
N PHE A 33 3.40 4.57 -6.75
CA PHE A 33 1.99 4.92 -6.71
C PHE A 33 1.84 6.42 -6.97
N LEU A 34 0.73 6.78 -7.61
CA LEU A 34 0.44 8.13 -8.07
C LEU A 34 -0.84 8.63 -7.41
N ILE A 35 -0.78 9.84 -6.84
CA ILE A 35 -1.92 10.53 -6.25
C ILE A 35 -2.26 11.77 -7.10
N GLY A 36 -3.54 11.98 -7.35
CA GLY A 36 -4.08 13.11 -8.08
C GLY A 36 -4.06 14.42 -7.29
N GLU A 37 -4.41 15.51 -7.98
CA GLU A 37 -4.58 16.83 -7.37
C GLU A 37 -5.71 16.89 -6.33
N ASP A 38 -6.67 15.96 -6.44
CA ASP A 38 -7.79 15.77 -5.53
C ASP A 38 -7.44 14.84 -4.35
N ASP A 39 -6.15 14.54 -4.17
CA ASP A 39 -5.60 13.63 -3.17
C ASP A 39 -6.06 12.16 -3.33
N ASN A 40 -6.71 11.78 -4.43
CA ASN A 40 -7.11 10.41 -4.68
C ASN A 40 -6.02 9.59 -5.39
N TYR A 41 -5.90 8.30 -5.08
CA TYR A 41 -5.01 7.40 -5.84
C TYR A 41 -5.45 7.31 -7.31
N LEU A 42 -4.49 7.50 -8.22
CA LEU A 42 -4.63 7.32 -9.66
C LEU A 42 -3.96 6.02 -10.14
N ALA A 43 -2.87 5.61 -9.49
CA ALA A 43 -2.18 4.36 -9.81
C ALA A 43 -1.60 3.71 -8.56
N HIS A 44 -1.78 2.39 -8.46
CA HIS A 44 -1.11 1.57 -7.45
C HIS A 44 -1.00 0.11 -7.94
N PRO A 45 0.16 -0.35 -8.45
CA PRO A 45 0.25 -1.63 -9.16
C PRO A 45 0.12 -2.87 -8.24
N ILE A 46 0.45 -2.73 -6.95
CA ILE A 46 0.36 -3.82 -5.96
C ILE A 46 -1.00 -3.89 -5.26
N PHE A 47 -1.67 -2.76 -5.07
CA PHE A 47 -2.93 -2.59 -4.33
C PHE A 47 -3.92 -1.75 -5.16
N PRO A 48 -4.38 -2.26 -6.31
CA PRO A 48 -5.21 -1.50 -7.24
C PRO A 48 -6.58 -1.09 -6.66
N HIS A 49 -7.04 -1.74 -5.59
CA HIS A 49 -8.27 -1.36 -4.89
C HIS A 49 -8.18 0.01 -4.20
N LEU A 50 -6.97 0.55 -3.98
CA LEU A 50 -6.79 1.89 -3.42
C LEU A 50 -7.13 2.99 -4.42
N ILE A 51 -7.16 2.70 -5.73
CA ILE A 51 -7.49 3.69 -6.78
C ILE A 51 -8.86 4.32 -6.48
N GLY A 52 -8.89 5.66 -6.44
CA GLY A 52 -10.07 6.46 -6.09
C GLY A 52 -10.31 6.69 -4.60
N THR A 53 -9.49 6.11 -3.71
CA THR A 53 -9.50 6.43 -2.27
C THR A 53 -8.66 7.67 -2.02
N ASP A 54 -9.10 8.54 -1.11
CA ASP A 54 -8.33 9.70 -0.65
C ASP A 54 -7.13 9.20 0.16
N ILE A 55 -5.91 9.60 -0.24
CA ILE A 55 -4.68 9.22 0.45
C ILE A 55 -4.73 9.55 1.94
N LYS A 56 -5.37 10.65 2.35
CA LYS A 56 -5.43 11.10 3.76
C LYS A 56 -6.24 10.15 4.66
N ASP A 57 -7.05 9.28 4.07
CA ASP A 57 -7.80 8.25 4.78
C ASP A 57 -7.00 6.94 4.92
N VAL A 58 -5.83 6.83 4.28
CA VAL A 58 -4.96 5.66 4.38
C VAL A 58 -4.14 5.72 5.67
N VAL A 59 -4.40 4.74 6.54
CA VAL A 59 -3.71 4.53 7.80
C VAL A 59 -2.85 3.26 7.70
N GLY A 60 -1.63 3.34 8.22
CA GLY A 60 -0.71 2.20 8.32
C GLY A 60 -1.21 1.16 9.30
N SER A 61 -0.67 -0.04 9.19
CA SER A 61 -1.07 -1.19 10.00
C SER A 61 -0.73 -1.03 11.50
N ASP A 62 0.15 -0.09 11.83
CA ASP A 62 0.50 0.38 13.17
C ASP A 62 -0.39 1.53 13.69
N GLY A 63 -1.36 1.97 12.91
CA GLY A 63 -2.22 3.12 13.22
C GLY A 63 -1.61 4.48 12.84
N GLN A 64 -0.45 4.50 12.18
CA GLN A 64 0.16 5.75 11.72
C GLN A 64 -0.66 6.36 10.56
N GLU A 65 -0.89 7.66 10.61
CA GLU A 65 -1.60 8.40 9.55
C GLU A 65 -0.69 8.68 8.33
N LEU A 66 -0.02 7.64 7.81
CA LEU A 66 0.97 7.73 6.72
C LEU A 66 0.45 8.51 5.51
N GLY A 67 -0.84 8.39 5.23
CA GLY A 67 -1.49 9.06 4.11
C GLY A 67 -1.47 10.57 4.24
N LYS A 68 -1.72 11.08 5.45
CA LYS A 68 -1.65 12.51 5.76
C LYS A 68 -0.22 13.04 5.72
N GLU A 69 0.76 12.22 6.10
CA GLU A 69 2.18 12.58 5.99
C GLU A 69 2.62 12.64 4.52
N ILE A 70 2.23 11.65 3.69
CA ILE A 70 2.52 11.64 2.25
C ILE A 70 1.85 12.82 1.54
N ALA A 71 0.61 13.18 1.91
CA ALA A 71 -0.12 14.31 1.33
C ALA A 71 0.61 15.66 1.49
N GLN A 72 1.49 15.78 2.50
CA GLN A 72 2.31 16.97 2.75
C GLN A 72 3.51 17.09 1.81
N ALA A 73 3.70 16.16 0.87
CA ALA A 73 4.78 16.23 -0.10
C ALA A 73 4.79 17.57 -0.85
N THR A 74 6.00 18.14 -0.98
CA THR A 74 6.30 19.34 -1.75
C THR A 74 7.17 18.97 -2.96
N GLU A 75 7.56 19.97 -3.77
CA GLU A 75 8.56 19.80 -4.83
C GLU A 75 9.94 19.41 -4.29
N GLU A 76 10.25 19.71 -3.02
CA GLU A 76 11.49 19.25 -2.37
C GLU A 76 11.39 17.79 -1.92
N GLY A 77 10.16 17.28 -1.78
CA GLY A 77 9.82 15.93 -1.37
C GLY A 77 9.85 15.70 0.14
N VAL A 78 9.35 14.53 0.55
CA VAL A 78 9.25 14.10 1.94
C VAL A 78 9.57 12.61 2.05
N TRP A 79 10.28 12.25 3.12
CA TRP A 79 10.45 10.85 3.54
C TRP A 79 9.38 10.53 4.59
N VAL A 80 8.69 9.41 4.39
CA VAL A 80 7.66 8.90 5.32
C VAL A 80 7.97 7.43 5.60
N GLU A 81 8.06 7.08 6.87
CA GLU A 81 8.29 5.72 7.34
C GLU A 81 7.02 5.18 7.97
N TYR A 82 6.62 3.95 7.62
CA TYR A 82 5.39 3.31 8.12
C TYR A 82 5.45 1.79 7.92
N LEU A 83 4.62 1.03 8.65
CA LEU A 83 4.38 -0.38 8.34
C LEU A 83 3.47 -0.53 7.11
N TRP A 84 3.92 -1.35 6.15
CA TRP A 84 3.14 -1.66 4.95
C TRP A 84 3.35 -3.13 4.52
N PRO A 85 2.36 -3.78 3.89
CA PRO A 85 2.54 -5.14 3.40
C PRO A 85 3.55 -5.18 2.24
N HIS A 86 4.60 -6.01 2.40
CA HIS A 86 5.60 -6.24 1.35
C HIS A 86 4.95 -6.89 0.12
N PRO A 87 5.27 -6.47 -1.13
CA PRO A 87 4.59 -6.97 -2.33
C PRO A 87 4.69 -8.49 -2.53
N ASP A 88 5.86 -9.07 -2.22
CA ASP A 88 6.10 -10.50 -2.41
C ASP A 88 5.57 -11.37 -1.26
N THR A 89 5.86 -11.00 -0.01
CA THR A 89 5.53 -11.81 1.17
C THR A 89 4.16 -11.47 1.74
N ARG A 90 3.58 -10.32 1.41
CA ARG A 90 2.33 -9.79 1.99
C ARG A 90 2.36 -9.63 3.51
N ARG A 91 3.55 -9.71 4.13
CA ARG A 91 3.72 -9.47 5.56
C ARG A 91 4.03 -8.00 5.79
N GLU A 92 3.57 -7.49 6.91
CA GLU A 92 3.89 -6.15 7.37
C GLU A 92 5.39 -6.00 7.57
N GLN A 93 5.96 -4.97 6.95
CA GLN A 93 7.36 -4.64 7.08
C GLN A 93 7.54 -3.13 7.09
N GLN A 94 8.57 -2.65 7.78
CA GLN A 94 8.94 -1.25 7.77
C GLN A 94 9.24 -0.81 6.34
N LYS A 95 8.46 0.15 5.84
CA LYS A 95 8.66 0.77 4.54
C LYS A 95 9.09 2.22 4.73
N VAL A 96 10.03 2.66 3.90
CA VAL A 96 10.51 4.04 3.81
C VAL A 96 10.17 4.56 2.42
N THR A 97 9.28 5.54 2.35
CA THR A 97 8.75 6.09 1.10
C THR A 97 9.27 7.50 0.87
N TRP A 98 9.73 7.76 -0.34
CA TRP A 98 9.95 9.11 -0.85
C TRP A 98 8.74 9.54 -1.67
N ALA A 99 8.15 10.68 -1.31
CA ALA A 99 7.07 11.30 -2.06
C ALA A 99 7.48 12.70 -2.51
N ILE A 100 7.15 13.08 -3.74
CA ILE A 100 7.39 14.42 -4.29
C ILE A 100 6.12 14.90 -4.97
N ARG A 101 5.83 16.20 -4.85
CA ARG A 101 4.74 16.82 -5.58
C ARG A 101 5.28 17.50 -6.83
N HIS A 102 4.66 17.24 -7.98
CA HIS A 102 5.02 17.84 -9.26
C HIS A 102 3.74 18.06 -10.07
N ASP A 103 3.51 19.30 -10.50
CA ASP A 103 2.29 19.69 -11.23
C ASP A 103 0.99 19.27 -10.51
N GLY A 104 0.95 19.50 -9.19
CA GLY A 104 -0.18 19.15 -8.33
C GLY A 104 -0.30 17.65 -7.98
N LEU A 105 0.31 16.76 -8.77
CA LEU A 105 0.32 15.31 -8.55
C LEU A 105 1.39 14.90 -7.53
N ILE A 106 1.13 13.84 -6.76
CA ILE A 106 2.15 13.24 -5.88
C ILE A 106 2.65 11.94 -6.51
N PHE A 107 3.95 11.88 -6.75
CA PHE A 107 4.65 10.67 -7.16
C PHE A 107 5.35 10.10 -5.93
N ALA A 108 5.10 8.83 -5.62
CA ALA A 108 5.68 8.21 -4.43
C ALA A 108 6.15 6.77 -4.68
N SER A 109 7.30 6.42 -4.12
CA SER A 109 7.90 5.08 -4.19
C SER A 109 8.79 4.88 -2.97
N GLY A 110 8.97 3.65 -2.53
CA GLY A 110 9.78 3.36 -1.35
C GLY A 110 10.54 2.06 -1.44
N TYR A 111 11.28 1.77 -0.38
CA TYR A 111 11.93 0.49 -0.12
C TYR A 111 11.49 -0.04 1.25
N TYR A 112 11.57 -1.34 1.43
CA TYR A 112 11.37 -2.03 2.68
C TYR A 112 12.71 -2.18 3.40
N ALA A 113 12.75 -1.73 4.65
CA ALA A 113 13.92 -1.79 5.51
C ALA A 113 13.94 -3.09 6.32
N GLY A 114 15.14 -3.57 6.65
CA GLY A 114 15.33 -4.83 7.38
C GLY A 114 15.47 -6.04 6.45
N GLU A 115 15.74 -7.20 7.04
CA GLU A 115 15.68 -8.46 6.29
C GLU A 115 14.21 -8.72 5.92
N PRO A 116 13.90 -9.08 4.65
CA PRO A 116 12.58 -9.55 4.31
C PRO A 116 12.24 -10.69 5.26
N GLU A 117 11.04 -10.71 5.85
CA GLU A 117 10.61 -11.91 6.54
C GLU A 117 10.68 -13.07 5.54
N THR A 118 11.63 -13.98 5.76
CA THR A 118 11.87 -15.10 4.87
C THR A 118 10.88 -16.22 5.20
N GLY A 119 10.29 -16.78 4.15
CA GLY A 119 9.29 -17.84 4.26
C GLY A 119 8.01 -17.46 3.52
N GLU A 120 7.44 -18.43 2.83
CA GLU A 120 6.13 -18.24 2.22
C GLU A 120 5.10 -18.00 3.33
N PRO A 121 4.11 -17.12 3.12
CA PRO A 121 3.05 -16.93 4.10
C PRO A 121 2.32 -18.26 4.33
N ALA A 122 1.89 -18.52 5.55
CA ALA A 122 1.21 -19.77 5.90
C ALA A 122 -0.03 -20.04 5.02
N TRP A 123 -0.68 -18.99 4.52
CA TRP A 123 -1.81 -19.10 3.59
C TRP A 123 -1.46 -19.59 2.19
N ARG A 124 -0.21 -19.48 1.74
CA ARG A 124 0.14 -19.75 0.34
C ARG A 124 -0.01 -21.23 -0.02
N ASP A 125 0.22 -22.11 0.97
CA ASP A 125 0.10 -23.56 0.84
C ASP A 125 -1.10 -24.11 1.63
N ALA A 126 -1.94 -23.25 2.22
CA ALA A 126 -3.06 -23.68 3.04
C ALA A 126 -4.21 -24.24 2.19
N ASP A 127 -4.98 -25.18 2.76
CA ASP A 127 -6.26 -25.55 2.17
C ASP A 127 -7.23 -24.34 2.23
N PRO A 128 -7.83 -23.93 1.10
CA PRO A 128 -8.73 -22.79 1.03
C PRO A 128 -9.85 -22.79 2.09
N MET A 129 -10.47 -23.94 2.36
CA MET A 129 -11.58 -24.00 3.32
C MET A 129 -11.07 -23.89 4.75
N GLU A 130 -10.00 -24.61 5.08
CA GLU A 130 -9.38 -24.56 6.41
C GLU A 130 -8.91 -23.15 6.75
N TYR A 131 -8.23 -22.50 5.79
CA TYR A 131 -7.73 -21.15 5.98
C TYR A 131 -8.84 -20.11 6.12
N THR A 132 -9.93 -20.25 5.36
CA THR A 132 -11.11 -19.37 5.50
C THR A 132 -11.68 -19.45 6.92
N ILE A 133 -11.84 -20.67 7.45
CA ILE A 133 -12.37 -20.90 8.80
C ILE A 133 -11.43 -20.26 9.83
N GLU A 134 -10.12 -20.48 9.70
CA GLU A 134 -9.12 -19.88 10.58
C GLU A 134 -9.12 -18.35 10.51
N TYR A 135 -9.22 -17.77 9.31
CA TYR A 135 -9.26 -16.32 9.10
C TYR A 135 -10.47 -15.68 9.80
N VAL A 136 -11.66 -16.29 9.69
CA VAL A 136 -12.86 -15.86 10.42
C VAL A 136 -12.69 -16.02 11.93
N ASN A 137 -12.14 -17.15 12.39
CA ASN A 137 -11.90 -17.37 13.82
C ASN A 137 -10.94 -16.33 14.41
N ARG A 138 -9.87 -15.96 13.68
CA ARG A 138 -8.95 -14.87 14.08
C ARG A 138 -9.67 -13.54 14.25
N ALA A 139 -10.65 -13.24 13.39
CA ALA A 139 -11.46 -12.03 13.53
C ALA A 139 -12.35 -12.05 14.77
N VAL A 140 -12.97 -13.20 15.06
CA VAL A 140 -13.75 -13.41 16.29
C VAL A 140 -12.85 -13.28 17.52
N GLU A 141 -11.69 -13.92 17.53
CA GLU A 141 -10.73 -13.82 18.64
C GLU A 141 -10.26 -12.38 18.86
N ARG A 142 -9.97 -11.62 17.80
CA ARG A 142 -9.62 -10.19 17.90
C ARG A 142 -10.77 -9.38 18.46
N TYR A 143 -12.01 -9.62 18.02
CA TYR A 143 -13.20 -8.97 18.57
C TYR A 143 -13.37 -9.27 20.07
N GLU A 144 -13.22 -10.53 20.48
CA GLU A 144 -13.33 -10.95 21.87
C GLU A 144 -12.21 -10.37 22.75
N ARG A 145 -11.00 -10.24 22.20
CA ARG A 145 -9.83 -9.74 22.92
C ARG A 145 -9.79 -8.22 23.02
N ASP A 146 -10.02 -7.52 21.91
CA ASP A 146 -9.73 -6.09 21.75
C ASP A 146 -10.99 -5.23 21.50
N GLY A 147 -12.15 -5.85 21.25
CA GLY A 147 -13.42 -5.18 20.98
C GLY A 147 -13.67 -4.88 19.50
N LEU A 148 -14.89 -4.37 19.22
CA LEU A 148 -15.39 -4.11 17.86
C LEU A 148 -14.53 -3.12 17.09
N GLU A 149 -14.16 -2.01 17.72
CA GLU A 149 -13.43 -0.93 17.07
C GLU A 149 -12.04 -1.39 16.62
N ALA A 150 -11.31 -2.12 17.47
CA ALA A 150 -10.01 -2.67 17.12
C ALA A 150 -10.08 -3.73 16.01
N MET A 151 -11.12 -4.56 16.01
CA MET A 151 -11.37 -5.52 14.93
C MET A 151 -11.65 -4.79 13.61
N LEU A 152 -12.57 -3.82 13.61
CA LEU A 152 -12.91 -3.03 12.42
C LEU A 152 -11.72 -2.23 11.90
N ASN A 153 -10.90 -1.63 12.78
CA ASN A 153 -9.72 -0.90 12.35
C ASN A 153 -8.71 -1.82 11.64
N TYR A 154 -8.52 -3.05 12.14
CA TYR A 154 -7.63 -4.01 11.49
C TYR A 154 -8.20 -4.49 10.14
N TYR A 155 -9.45 -4.98 10.12
CA TYR A 155 -10.05 -5.57 8.91
C TYR A 155 -10.51 -4.56 7.85
N ASN A 156 -10.62 -3.27 8.20
CA ASN A 156 -10.78 -2.19 7.21
C ASN A 156 -9.46 -1.52 6.83
N SER A 157 -8.32 -2.07 7.26
CA SER A 157 -7.00 -1.59 6.87
C SER A 157 -6.32 -2.57 5.92
N VAL A 158 -5.29 -2.07 5.23
CA VAL A 158 -4.45 -2.91 4.36
C VAL A 158 -3.75 -4.05 5.11
N ALA A 159 -3.63 -3.95 6.44
CA ALA A 159 -3.04 -4.94 7.32
C ALA A 159 -3.75 -6.29 7.32
N SER A 160 -5.02 -6.31 6.93
CA SER A 160 -5.82 -7.53 6.88
C SER A 160 -5.64 -8.30 5.57
N PHE A 161 -4.99 -7.73 4.56
CA PHE A 161 -4.90 -8.37 3.26
C PHE A 161 -3.89 -9.52 3.25
N GLU A 162 -4.41 -10.75 3.27
CA GLU A 162 -3.64 -11.99 3.16
C GLU A 162 -3.87 -12.63 1.77
N GLY A 163 -3.23 -12.09 0.73
CA GLY A 163 -3.36 -12.66 -0.62
C GLY A 163 -4.76 -12.49 -1.23
N GLU A 164 -5.45 -13.60 -1.54
CA GLU A 164 -6.85 -13.61 -2.03
C GLU A 164 -7.89 -13.61 -0.90
N TRP A 165 -7.44 -13.63 0.36
CA TRP A 165 -8.30 -13.74 1.53
C TRP A 165 -8.68 -12.37 2.06
N TYR A 166 -9.99 -12.15 2.23
CA TYR A 166 -10.57 -10.93 2.77
C TYR A 166 -11.82 -11.28 3.60
N LEU A 167 -12.21 -10.39 4.52
CA LEU A 167 -13.39 -10.52 5.38
C LEU A 167 -14.46 -9.51 4.95
#